data_AF-A0A934H901-F1
#
_entry.id   AF-A0A934H901-F1
#
_cell.length_a   1.000
_cell.length_b   1.000
_cell.length_c   1.000
_cell.angle_alpha   90.00
_cell.angle_beta   90.00
_cell.angle_gamma   90.00
#
_symmetry.space_group_name_H-M   'P 1'
#
loop_
_entity.id
_entity.type
_entity.pdbx_description
1 polymer ?
#
loop_
_entity_poly.entity_id
_entity_poly.type
_entity_poly.pdbx_seq_one_letter_code
_entity_poly.pdbx_strand_id
1 'polypeptide(L)'
;MGFLTDLLTFPVLGPIKSVVWVAEKVAEQAEKELYDEDAVRGQLMELELRYDLGEIGEEEYLEAEETLLERLRVIRERQAAKREE
;
A
#
# COMPACT_ATOMS: atom_id res chain seq x y z
N MET A 1 10.94 -17.36 32.58
CA MET A 1 10.42 -18.08 31.40
C MET A 1 10.16 -17.06 30.31
N GLY A 2 10.83 -17.11 29.16
CA GLY A 2 10.54 -16.21 28.02
C GLY A 2 11.67 -16.07 26.99
N PHE A 3 12.92 -15.94 27.43
CA PHE A 3 14.02 -15.61 26.51
C PHE A 3 14.45 -16.73 25.56
N LEU A 4 14.20 -18.00 25.90
CA LEU A 4 14.59 -19.15 25.08
C LEU A 4 13.56 -19.48 23.98
N THR A 5 12.29 -19.14 24.19
CA THR A 5 11.22 -19.33 23.20
C THR A 5 11.27 -18.27 22.10
N ASP A 6 11.70 -17.05 22.41
CA ASP A 6 11.86 -15.95 21.43
C ASP A 6 13.02 -16.18 20.46
N LEU A 7 14.05 -16.92 20.89
CA LEU A 7 15.21 -17.23 20.04
C LEU A 7 14.90 -18.32 18.99
N LEU A 8 13.94 -19.21 19.28
CA LEU A 8 13.59 -20.34 18.40
C LEU A 8 12.64 -19.95 17.25
N THR A 9 11.88 -18.87 17.37
CA THR A 9 10.97 -18.37 16.31
C THR A 9 11.62 -17.30 15.42
N PHE A 10 12.78 -16.78 15.82
CA PHE A 10 13.55 -15.75 15.12
C PHE A 10 13.88 -16.04 13.64
N PRO A 11 14.31 -17.26 13.23
CA PRO A 11 14.73 -17.49 11.85
C PRO A 11 13.58 -17.53 10.83
N VAL A 12 12.32 -17.66 11.27
CA VAL A 12 11.15 -17.75 10.38
C VAL A 12 10.47 -16.39 10.20
N LEU A 13 10.45 -15.54 11.24
CA LEU A 13 9.80 -14.21 11.20
C LEU A 13 10.75 -13.08 10.79
N GLY A 14 12.08 -13.29 10.85
CA GLY A 14 13.10 -12.32 10.46
C GLY A 14 13.10 -11.94 8.97
N PRO A 15 13.01 -12.89 8.02
CA PRO A 15 13.09 -12.58 6.58
C PRO A 15 11.89 -11.78 6.06
N ILE A 16 10.67 -12.11 6.50
CA ILE A 16 9.43 -11.47 6.02
C ILE A 16 9.37 -10.00 6.45
N LYS A 17 9.71 -9.72 7.72
CA LYS A 17 9.79 -8.34 8.22
C LYS A 17 10.91 -7.54 7.56
N SER A 18 11.99 -8.20 7.15
CA SER A 18 13.11 -7.53 6.48
C SER A 18 12.78 -7.11 5.04
N VAL A 19 11.98 -7.88 4.30
CA VAL A 19 11.55 -7.50 2.94
C VAL A 19 10.54 -6.35 2.98
N VAL A 20 9.61 -6.36 3.94
CA VAL A 20 8.66 -5.26 4.14
C VAL A 20 9.39 -3.97 4.53
N TRP A 21 10.38 -4.02 5.42
CA TRP A 21 11.20 -2.86 5.80
C TRP A 21 12.04 -2.31 4.63
N VAL A 22 12.58 -3.18 3.77
CA VAL A 22 13.31 -2.75 2.57
C VAL A 22 12.36 -2.16 1.53
N ALA A 23 11.16 -2.73 1.35
CA ALA A 23 10.11 -2.16 0.50
C ALA A 23 9.67 -0.78 1.02
N GLU A 24 9.45 -0.63 2.32
CA GLU A 24 9.16 0.65 2.98
C GLU A 24 10.30 1.66 2.78
N LYS A 25 11.57 1.24 2.91
CA LYS A 25 12.72 2.14 2.76
C LYS A 25 13.05 2.54 1.32
N VAL A 26 12.86 1.64 0.36
CA VAL A 26 13.00 1.97 -1.08
C VAL A 26 11.88 2.90 -1.51
N ALA A 27 10.68 2.67 -0.99
CA ALA A 27 9.58 3.56 -1.19
C ALA A 27 9.93 4.94 -0.55
N GLU A 28 10.41 5.04 0.68
CA GLU A 28 10.70 6.33 1.37
C GLU A 28 11.64 7.29 0.59
N GLN A 29 12.55 6.78 -0.24
CA GLN A 29 13.48 7.61 -1.01
C GLN A 29 12.91 8.09 -2.36
N ALA A 30 11.87 7.44 -2.89
CA ALA A 30 11.11 7.90 -4.05
C ALA A 30 9.93 8.83 -3.65
N GLU A 31 9.75 9.05 -2.35
CA GLU A 31 8.47 9.38 -1.72
C GLU A 31 7.99 10.81 -1.85
N LYS A 32 8.88 11.78 -2.04
CA LYS A 32 8.47 13.19 -1.98
C LYS A 32 7.63 13.69 -3.16
N GLU A 33 7.53 12.92 -4.25
CA GLU A 33 6.64 13.24 -5.38
C GLU A 33 5.67 12.12 -5.78
N LEU A 34 5.99 10.85 -5.49
CA LEU A 34 5.22 9.67 -5.91
C LEU A 34 4.13 9.23 -4.91
N TYR A 35 4.17 9.69 -3.66
CA TYR A 35 3.36 9.07 -2.59
C TYR A 35 1.96 9.60 -2.34
N ASP A 36 1.49 10.55 -3.13
CA ASP A 36 0.05 10.71 -3.25
C ASP A 36 -0.53 9.64 -4.19
N GLU A 37 0.16 9.28 -5.28
CA GLU A 37 -0.34 8.32 -6.27
C GLU A 37 -0.19 6.86 -5.80
N ASP A 38 0.99 6.49 -5.30
CA ASP A 38 1.30 5.12 -4.90
C ASP A 38 0.49 4.69 -3.65
N ALA A 39 0.18 5.62 -2.74
CA ALA A 39 -0.69 5.34 -1.61
C ALA A 39 -2.11 4.95 -2.05
N VAL A 40 -2.67 5.67 -3.04
CA VAL A 40 -4.00 5.36 -3.59
C VAL A 40 -3.98 4.05 -4.38
N ARG A 41 -2.88 3.75 -5.10
CA ARG A 41 -2.67 2.45 -5.76
C ARG A 41 -2.59 1.30 -4.75
N GLY A 42 -1.92 1.49 -3.63
CA GLY A 42 -1.88 0.51 -2.53
C GLY A 42 -3.26 0.26 -1.94
N GLN A 43 -4.05 1.32 -1.74
CA GLN A 43 -5.44 1.22 -1.26
C GLN A 43 -6.35 0.46 -2.24
N LEU A 44 -6.16 0.63 -3.55
CA LEU A 44 -6.87 -0.15 -4.57
C LEU A 44 -6.50 -1.65 -4.51
N MET A 45 -5.21 -1.97 -4.35
CA MET A 45 -4.77 -3.37 -4.21
C MET A 45 -5.30 -4.02 -2.92
N GLU A 46 -5.35 -3.28 -1.82
CA GLU A 46 -5.96 -3.75 -0.58
C GLU A 46 -7.47 -3.98 -0.74
N LEU A 47 -8.17 -3.06 -1.43
CA LEU A 47 -9.61 -3.18 -1.71
C LEU A 47 -9.92 -4.42 -2.57
N GLU A 48 -9.14 -4.67 -3.62
CA GLU A 48 -9.25 -5.87 -4.47
C GLU A 48 -9.02 -7.15 -3.67
N LEU A 49 -7.97 -7.19 -2.83
CA LEU A 49 -7.72 -8.33 -1.96
C LEU A 49 -8.89 -8.60 -0.99
N ARG A 50 -9.48 -7.55 -0.40
CA ARG A 50 -10.64 -7.69 0.50
C ARG A 50 -11.87 -8.23 -0.24
N TYR A 51 -12.09 -7.81 -1.48
CA TYR A 51 -13.17 -8.35 -2.33
C TYR A 51 -12.92 -9.82 -2.69
N ASP A 52 -11.70 -10.16 -3.10
CA ASP A 52 -11.29 -11.54 -3.44
C ASP A 52 -11.43 -12.51 -2.25
N LEU A 53 -11.14 -12.02 -1.04
CA LEU A 53 -11.33 -12.76 0.20
C LEU A 53 -12.80 -12.82 0.65
N GLY A 54 -13.70 -12.12 -0.02
CA GLY A 54 -15.13 -12.05 0.32
C GLY A 54 -15.42 -11.27 1.60
N GLU A 55 -14.49 -10.40 2.03
CA GLU A 55 -14.66 -9.55 3.21
C GLU A 55 -15.60 -8.37 2.95
N ILE A 56 -15.71 -7.94 1.69
CA ILE A 56 -16.63 -6.91 1.21
C ILE A 56 -17.46 -7.41 0.04
N GLY A 57 -18.66 -6.84 -0.12
CA GLY A 57 -19.53 -7.13 -1.26
C GLY A 57 -19.14 -6.34 -2.52
N GLU A 58 -19.71 -6.73 -3.66
CA GLU A 58 -19.49 -6.06 -4.96
C GLU A 58 -19.89 -4.58 -4.93
N GLU A 59 -21.04 -4.24 -4.33
CA GLU A 59 -21.51 -2.86 -4.26
C GLU A 59 -20.58 -1.97 -3.42
N GLU A 60 -20.10 -2.48 -2.27
CA GLU A 60 -19.13 -1.78 -1.43
C GLU A 60 -17.76 -1.63 -2.13
N TYR A 61 -17.33 -2.66 -2.86
CA TYR A 61 -16.13 -2.61 -3.69
C TYR A 61 -16.22 -1.51 -4.74
N LEU A 62 -17.31 -1.48 -5.52
CA LEU A 62 -17.48 -0.52 -6.61
C LEU A 62 -17.53 0.93 -6.13
N GLU A 63 -18.25 1.21 -5.03
CA GLU A 63 -18.31 2.56 -4.45
C GLU A 63 -16.93 3.03 -3.96
N ALA A 64 -16.17 2.14 -3.29
CA ALA A 64 -14.85 2.46 -2.79
C ALA A 64 -13.82 2.60 -3.93
N GLU A 65 -13.89 1.75 -4.96
CA GLU A 65 -13.03 1.77 -6.12
C GLU A 65 -13.20 3.09 -6.89
N GLU A 66 -14.44 3.51 -7.16
CA GLU A 66 -14.72 4.77 -7.86
C GLU A 66 -14.12 5.97 -7.12
N THR A 67 -14.28 6.00 -5.78
CA THR A 67 -13.74 7.05 -4.93
C THR A 67 -12.20 7.12 -5.00
N LEU A 68 -11.53 5.97 -4.95
CA LEU A 68 -10.08 5.88 -5.02
C LEU A 68 -9.56 6.26 -6.42
N LEU A 69 -10.23 5.82 -7.49
CA LEU A 69 -9.86 6.16 -8.86
C LEU A 69 -10.02 7.65 -9.16
N GLU A 70 -11.06 8.30 -8.63
CA GLU A 70 -11.25 9.75 -8.77
C GLU A 70 -10.13 10.52 -8.05
N ARG A 71 -9.76 10.08 -6.84
CA ARG A 71 -8.62 10.66 -6.11
C ARG A 71 -7.31 10.52 -6.91
N LEU A 72 -7.08 9.36 -7.53
CA LEU A 72 -5.92 9.09 -8.37
C LEU A 72 -5.85 10.05 -9.57
N ARG A 73 -7.00 10.32 -10.21
CA ARG A 73 -7.11 11.25 -11.34
C ARG A 73 -6.68 12.66 -10.93
N VAL A 74 -7.22 13.19 -9.85
CA VAL A 74 -6.90 14.54 -9.33
C VAL A 74 -5.39 14.68 -9.02
N ILE A 75 -4.78 13.63 -8.45
CA ILE A 75 -3.34 13.63 -8.14
C ILE A 75 -2.51 13.72 -9.42
N ARG A 76 -2.84 12.92 -10.44
CA ARG A 76 -2.14 12.93 -11.73
C ARG A 76 -2.27 14.26 -12.46
N GLU A 77 -3.45 14.88 -12.44
CA GLU A 77 -3.67 16.20 -13.03
C GLU A 77 -2.79 17.26 -12.37
N ARG A 78 -2.70 17.26 -11.03
CA ARG A 78 -1.82 18.18 -10.28
C ARG A 78 -0.34 17.96 -10.59
N GLN A 79 0.09 16.71 -10.67
CA GLN A 79 1.48 16.40 -11.05
C GLN A 79 1.79 16.81 -12.48
N ALA A 80 0.85 16.62 -13.42
CA ALA A 80 1.01 17.08 -14.80
C ALA A 80 1.16 18.61 -14.86
N ALA A 81 0.30 19.35 -14.17
CA ALA A 81 0.38 20.81 -14.11
C ALA A 81 1.72 21.31 -13.53
N LYS A 82 2.23 20.69 -12.46
CA LYS A 82 3.54 21.03 -11.88
C LYS A 82 4.73 20.74 -12.79
N ARG A 83 4.61 19.78 -13.72
CA ARG A 83 5.68 19.45 -14.67
C ARG A 83 5.73 20.44 -15.85
N GLU A 84 4.67 21.20 -16.08
CA GLU A 84 4.58 22.18 -17.16
C GLU A 84 4.98 23.61 -16.73
N GLU A 85 5.14 23.86 -15.42
CA GLU A 85 5.73 25.09 -14.83
C GLU A 85 7.26 25.04 -14.78
#